data_AF-A0A7S4MZ13-F1
#
_entry.id   AF-A0A7S4MZ13-F1
#
_cell.length_a   1.000
_cell.length_b   1.000
_cell.length_c   1.000
_cell.angle_alpha   90.00
_cell.angle_beta   90.00
_cell.angle_gamma   90.00
#
_symmetry.space_group_name_H-M   'P 1'
#
loop_
_entity.id
_entity.type
_entity.pdbx_description
1 polymer ?
#
loop_
_entity_poly.entity_id
_entity_poly.type
_entity_poly.pdbx_seq_one_letter_code
_entity_poly.pdbx_strand_id
1 'polypeptide(L)'
;MGSRTAILYKAMTESRLGESIMGGGLSDELKQATFSIGLKGVKPEDVPKVEELAISTLAKAAAEGFPQDAIEASLNTIEFQLRECNTGGFPKGLSFMLSMMPRWIYRDEADGCSPLDALRFEAPLAELKARLASGEKVFEDLLT
;
A
#
# COMPACT_ATOMS: atom_id res chain seq x y z
N MET A 1 -5.94 1.37 0.49
CA MET A 1 -6.11 2.85 0.60
C MET A 1 -5.83 3.44 1.98
N GLY A 2 -5.48 2.65 3.02
CA GLY A 2 -5.23 3.19 4.36
C GLY A 2 -6.50 3.73 5.03
N SER A 3 -6.33 4.56 6.06
CA SER A 3 -7.42 5.27 6.74
C SER A 3 -7.80 6.56 6.01
N ARG A 4 -8.91 7.20 6.42
CA ARG A 4 -9.30 8.54 5.89
C ARG A 4 -8.29 9.65 6.21
N THR A 5 -7.35 9.39 7.12
CA THR A 5 -6.26 10.32 7.48
C THR A 5 -5.01 10.11 6.64
N ALA A 6 -4.96 9.09 5.78
CA ALA A 6 -3.84 8.86 4.87
C ALA A 6 -3.64 10.08 3.95
N ILE A 7 -2.38 10.42 3.67
CA ILE A 7 -2.00 11.69 3.04
C ILE A 7 -2.75 11.98 1.73
N LEU A 8 -2.79 11.00 0.83
CA LEU A 8 -3.45 11.11 -0.47
C LEU A 8 -4.97 11.10 -0.32
N TYR A 9 -5.50 10.26 0.58
CA TYR A 9 -6.93 10.22 0.84
C TYR A 9 -7.42 11.58 1.33
N LYS A 10 -6.71 12.15 2.30
CA LYS A 10 -7.01 13.46 2.87
C LYS A 10 -6.90 14.57 1.82
N ALA A 11 -5.77 14.66 1.12
CA ALA A 11 -5.54 15.68 0.10
C ALA A 11 -6.61 15.66 -1.00
N MET A 12 -6.94 14.48 -1.53
CA MET A 12 -7.96 14.35 -2.57
C MET A 12 -9.36 14.71 -2.08
N THR A 13 -9.72 14.28 -0.87
CA THR A 13 -11.03 14.62 -0.27
C THR A 13 -11.15 16.13 -0.01
N GLU A 14 -10.10 16.76 0.50
CA GLU A 14 -10.11 18.18 0.86
C GLU A 14 -10.04 19.11 -0.38
N SER A 15 -9.52 18.62 -1.51
CA SER A 15 -9.44 19.37 -2.77
C SER A 15 -10.81 19.75 -3.35
N ARG A 16 -11.86 18.98 -3.05
CA ARG A 16 -13.21 19.11 -3.63
C ARG A 16 -13.24 19.09 -5.17
N LEU A 17 -12.24 18.49 -5.80
CA LEU A 17 -12.18 18.34 -7.27
C LEU A 17 -13.12 17.25 -7.80
N GLY A 18 -13.66 16.39 -6.92
CA GLY A 18 -14.60 15.33 -7.26
C GLY A 18 -15.49 14.93 -6.08
N GLU A 19 -16.36 13.97 -6.30
CA GLU A 19 -17.39 13.52 -5.35
C GLU A 19 -16.88 12.42 -4.40
N SER A 20 -16.05 11.51 -4.90
CA SER A 20 -15.55 10.38 -4.11
C SER A 20 -14.23 9.83 -4.64
N ILE A 21 -13.46 9.18 -3.76
CA ILE A 21 -12.16 8.59 -4.10
C ILE A 21 -12.34 7.26 -4.85
N MET A 22 -11.43 7.02 -5.81
CA MET A 22 -11.32 5.82 -6.64
C MET A 22 -9.87 5.30 -6.66
N GLY A 23 -9.66 4.09 -7.21
CA GLY A 23 -8.33 3.52 -7.53
C GLY A 23 -7.86 2.37 -6.66
N GLY A 24 -8.51 2.08 -5.51
CA GLY A 24 -8.20 0.88 -4.72
C GLY A 24 -6.83 0.85 -4.02
N GLY A 25 -5.87 1.67 -4.45
CA GLY A 25 -4.52 1.73 -3.90
C GLY A 25 -3.58 0.72 -4.56
N LEU A 26 -2.81 0.01 -3.75
CA LEU A 26 -1.89 -1.03 -4.20
C LEU A 26 -2.67 -2.27 -4.66
N SER A 27 -2.28 -2.80 -5.82
CA SER A 27 -2.67 -4.11 -6.34
C SER A 27 -1.41 -4.88 -6.71
N ASP A 28 -1.24 -6.06 -6.12
CA ASP A 28 -0.06 -6.93 -6.26
C ASP A 28 -0.40 -8.30 -6.88
N GLU A 29 -1.59 -8.41 -7.49
CA GLU A 29 -2.09 -9.66 -8.08
C GLU A 29 -1.52 -9.94 -9.48
N LEU A 30 -0.99 -8.92 -10.16
CA LEU A 30 -0.40 -9.02 -11.49
C LEU A 30 1.12 -9.19 -11.41
N LYS A 31 1.76 -9.52 -12.55
CA LYS A 31 3.23 -9.67 -12.64
C LYS A 31 4.00 -8.46 -12.12
N GLN A 32 3.47 -7.26 -12.36
CA GLN A 32 3.97 -6.01 -11.83
C GLN A 32 2.90 -5.42 -10.93
N ALA A 33 3.29 -5.09 -9.69
CA ALA A 33 2.41 -4.39 -8.79
C ALA A 33 2.07 -3.02 -9.37
N THR A 34 0.82 -2.60 -9.19
CA THR A 34 0.34 -1.29 -9.61
C THR A 34 -0.22 -0.55 -8.40
N PHE A 35 -0.12 0.76 -8.43
CA PHE A 35 -0.81 1.63 -7.48
C PHE A 35 -1.70 2.57 -8.28
N SER A 36 -2.97 2.68 -7.89
CA SER A 36 -3.85 3.64 -8.54
C SER A 36 -4.69 4.40 -7.52
N ILE A 37 -4.93 5.67 -7.85
CA ILE A 37 -5.73 6.57 -7.06
C ILE A 37 -6.37 7.61 -7.99
N GLY A 38 -7.58 8.04 -7.67
CA GLY A 38 -8.23 9.13 -8.39
C GLY A 38 -9.52 9.58 -7.71
N LEU A 39 -10.30 10.36 -8.44
CA LEU A 39 -11.59 10.89 -8.00
C LEU A 39 -12.67 10.57 -9.05
N LYS A 40 -13.87 10.24 -8.58
CA LYS A 40 -15.09 10.17 -9.39
C LYS A 40 -15.79 11.53 -9.38
N GLY A 41 -16.49 11.87 -10.46
CA GLY A 41 -17.27 13.11 -10.55
C GLY A 41 -16.42 14.37 -10.77
N VAL A 42 -15.21 14.20 -11.31
CA VAL A 42 -14.32 15.31 -11.67
C VAL A 42 -14.81 15.96 -12.95
N LYS A 43 -14.80 17.29 -13.01
CA LYS A 43 -15.09 18.02 -14.25
C LYS A 43 -13.99 17.75 -15.29
N PRO A 44 -14.31 17.61 -16.59
CA PRO A 44 -13.29 17.33 -17.61
C PRO A 44 -12.10 18.30 -17.60
N GLU A 45 -12.36 19.59 -17.37
CA GLU A 45 -11.34 20.64 -17.29
C GLU A 45 -10.44 20.57 -16.03
N ASP A 46 -10.87 19.87 -14.99
CA ASP A 46 -10.16 19.74 -13.71
C ASP A 46 -9.37 18.43 -13.60
N VAL A 47 -9.46 17.52 -14.58
CA VAL A 47 -8.72 16.25 -14.58
C VAL A 47 -7.20 16.44 -14.39
N PRO A 48 -6.53 17.37 -15.09
CA PRO A 48 -5.10 17.60 -14.88
C PRO A 48 -4.75 18.05 -13.45
N LYS A 49 -5.67 18.76 -12.78
CA LYS A 49 -5.45 19.22 -11.39
C LYS A 49 -5.46 18.06 -10.40
N VAL A 50 -6.20 16.99 -10.69
CA VAL A 50 -6.22 15.78 -9.84
C VAL A 50 -4.89 15.04 -9.93
N GLU A 51 -4.32 14.92 -11.14
CA GLU A 51 -2.99 14.34 -11.34
C GLU A 51 -1.91 15.17 -10.63
N GLU A 52 -1.91 16.49 -10.86
CA GLU A 52 -0.97 17.40 -10.20
C GLU A 52 -1.07 17.33 -8.68
N LEU A 53 -2.29 17.26 -8.13
CA LEU A 53 -2.51 17.09 -6.70
C LEU A 53 -1.93 15.78 -6.17
N ALA A 54 -2.13 14.66 -6.88
CA ALA A 54 -1.60 13.36 -6.47
C ALA A 54 -0.06 13.37 -6.44
N ILE A 55 0.56 13.83 -7.53
CA ILE A 55 2.02 13.87 -7.68
C ILE A 55 2.65 14.84 -6.68
N SER A 56 2.10 16.05 -6.53
CA SER A 56 2.62 17.04 -5.57
C SER A 56 2.48 16.56 -4.11
N THR A 57 1.41 15.85 -3.78
CA THR A 57 1.22 15.26 -2.44
C THR A 57 2.28 14.19 -2.15
N LEU A 58 2.59 13.32 -3.13
CA LEU A 58 3.64 12.32 -2.99
C LEU A 58 5.03 12.95 -2.91
N ALA A 59 5.32 13.94 -3.76
CA ALA A 59 6.58 14.67 -3.73
C ALA A 59 6.80 15.38 -2.39
N LYS A 60 5.75 15.98 -1.82
CA LYS A 60 5.79 16.58 -0.49
C LYS A 60 6.09 15.52 0.59
N ALA A 61 5.45 14.37 0.52
CA ALA A 61 5.69 13.28 1.46
C ALA A 61 7.13 12.73 1.36
N ALA A 62 7.69 12.64 0.15
CA ALA A 62 9.08 12.25 -0.05
C ALA A 62 10.07 13.27 0.55
N ALA A 63 9.77 14.57 0.44
CA ALA A 63 10.63 15.63 0.93
C ALA A 63 10.54 15.84 2.46
N GLU A 64 9.32 15.84 3.01
CA GLU A 64 9.04 16.17 4.41
C GLU A 64 8.99 14.93 5.31
N GLY A 65 8.79 13.76 4.73
CA GLY A 65 8.59 12.50 5.42
C GLY A 65 7.19 12.29 5.95
N PHE A 66 6.97 11.15 6.59
CA PHE A 66 5.71 10.81 7.25
C PHE A 66 5.75 11.05 8.76
N PRO A 67 4.62 11.45 9.37
CA PRO A 67 4.52 11.48 10.84
C PRO A 67 4.84 10.11 11.44
N GLN A 68 5.69 10.08 12.45
CA GLN A 68 6.15 8.83 13.07
C GLN A 68 4.99 8.01 13.67
N ASP A 69 4.03 8.68 14.30
CA ASP A 69 2.83 8.06 14.86
C ASP A 69 1.96 7.40 13.77
N ALA A 70 1.91 7.98 12.57
CA ALA A 70 1.21 7.41 11.42
C ALA A 70 1.90 6.15 10.88
N ILE A 71 3.24 6.10 10.87
CA ILE A 71 4.02 4.91 10.54
C ILE A 71 3.75 3.81 11.57
N GLU A 72 3.89 4.13 12.86
CA GLU A 72 3.69 3.18 13.97
C GLU A 72 2.27 2.59 13.96
N ALA A 73 1.25 3.44 13.80
CA ALA A 73 -0.14 3.00 13.71
C ALA A 73 -0.38 2.07 12.51
N SER A 74 0.24 2.39 11.36
CA SER A 74 0.11 1.60 10.13
C SER A 74 0.79 0.23 10.27
N LEU A 75 1.99 0.19 10.85
CA LEU A 75 2.70 -1.06 11.15
C LEU A 75 1.92 -1.95 12.11
N ASN A 76 1.40 -1.38 13.19
CA ASN A 76 0.61 -2.12 14.17
C ASN A 76 -0.66 -2.70 13.54
N THR A 77 -1.32 -1.93 12.66
CA THR A 77 -2.50 -2.39 11.94
C THR A 77 -2.17 -3.56 11.01
N ILE A 78 -1.09 -3.45 10.23
CA ILE A 78 -0.65 -4.51 9.31
C ILE A 78 -0.25 -5.77 10.09
N GLU A 79 0.53 -5.64 11.15
CA GLU A 79 0.92 -6.78 11.99
C GLU A 79 -0.30 -7.47 12.60
N PHE A 80 -1.25 -6.68 13.13
CA PHE A 80 -2.48 -7.23 13.67
C PHE A 80 -3.25 -8.04 12.61
N GLN A 81 -3.44 -7.49 11.41
CA GLN A 81 -4.11 -8.18 10.31
C GLN A 81 -3.42 -9.49 9.92
N LEU A 82 -2.09 -9.46 9.83
CA LEU A 82 -1.28 -10.64 9.50
C LEU A 82 -1.37 -11.73 10.58
N ARG A 83 -1.35 -11.36 11.87
CA ARG A 83 -1.43 -12.30 13.00
C ARG A 83 -2.85 -12.83 13.22
N GLU A 84 -3.84 -11.95 13.13
CA GLU A 84 -5.24 -12.35 13.28
C GLU A 84 -5.64 -13.32 12.17
N CYS A 85 -5.11 -13.10 10.95
CA CYS A 85 -5.36 -13.92 9.78
C CYS A 85 -6.87 -14.23 9.64
N ASN A 86 -7.67 -13.19 9.90
CA ASN A 86 -9.12 -13.30 9.98
C ASN A 86 -9.70 -13.18 8.58
N THR A 87 -10.13 -14.31 8.03
CA THR A 87 -10.75 -14.38 6.71
C THR A 87 -12.27 -14.16 6.77
N GLY A 88 -12.82 -13.86 7.94
CA GLY A 88 -14.27 -13.74 8.15
C GLY A 88 -15.01 -15.01 7.70
N GLY A 89 -16.02 -14.84 6.84
CA GLY A 89 -16.75 -15.96 6.23
C GLY A 89 -16.04 -16.63 5.05
N PHE A 90 -14.88 -16.12 4.62
CA PHE A 90 -14.14 -16.65 3.49
C PHE A 90 -13.29 -17.86 3.93
N PRO A 91 -13.30 -19.00 3.19
CA PRO A 91 -12.54 -20.18 3.59
C PRO A 91 -11.03 -19.91 3.67
N LYS A 92 -10.41 -20.19 4.83
CA LYS A 92 -8.98 -19.92 5.09
C LYS A 92 -8.05 -20.55 4.05
N GLY A 93 -8.29 -21.81 3.70
CA GLY A 93 -7.47 -22.51 2.70
C GLY A 93 -7.49 -21.83 1.33
N LEU A 94 -8.65 -21.30 0.92
CA LEU A 94 -8.77 -20.56 -0.33
C LEU A 94 -8.08 -19.20 -0.24
N SER A 95 -8.19 -18.51 0.90
CA SER A 95 -7.45 -17.26 1.14
C SER A 95 -5.95 -17.47 0.98
N PHE A 96 -5.40 -18.51 1.60
CA PHE A 96 -3.98 -18.83 1.50
C PHE A 96 -3.55 -19.18 0.09
N MET A 97 -4.33 -20.01 -0.60
CA MET A 97 -4.07 -20.36 -1.99
C MET A 97 -3.99 -19.07 -2.83
N LEU A 98 -4.99 -18.18 -2.73
CA LEU A 98 -5.03 -16.93 -3.49
C LEU A 98 -3.84 -16.01 -3.15
N SER A 99 -3.46 -15.89 -1.87
CA SER A 99 -2.30 -15.07 -1.47
C SER A 99 -0.97 -15.57 -2.05
N MET A 100 -0.84 -16.87 -2.34
CA MET A 100 0.38 -17.43 -2.94
C MET A 100 0.40 -17.32 -4.48
N MET A 101 -0.76 -17.18 -5.13
CA MET A 101 -0.88 -17.27 -6.58
C MET A 101 0.02 -16.29 -7.34
N PRO A 102 0.16 -14.99 -6.96
CA PRO A 102 1.00 -14.07 -7.71
C PRO A 102 2.46 -14.53 -7.77
N ARG A 103 2.99 -15.08 -6.67
CA ARG A 103 4.32 -15.67 -6.64
C ARG A 103 4.39 -16.94 -7.48
N TRP A 104 3.39 -17.82 -7.35
CA TRP A 104 3.34 -19.08 -8.10
C TRP A 104 3.31 -18.86 -9.62
N ILE A 105 2.49 -17.92 -10.10
CA ILE A 105 2.25 -17.70 -11.53
C ILE A 105 3.44 -16.99 -12.20
N TYR A 106 4.05 -16.02 -11.50
CA TYR A 106 4.96 -15.07 -12.14
C TYR A 106 6.43 -15.18 -11.73
N ARG A 107 6.78 -15.99 -10.73
CA ARG A 107 8.17 -16.23 -10.30
C ARG A 107 8.65 -17.61 -10.72
N ASP A 108 9.90 -17.69 -11.14
CA ASP A 108 10.53 -18.95 -11.53
C ASP A 108 11.11 -19.65 -10.29
N GLU A 109 11.06 -20.98 -10.25
CA GLU A 109 11.76 -21.77 -9.23
C GLU A 109 13.27 -21.51 -9.24
N ALA A 110 13.83 -21.10 -10.40
CA ALA A 110 15.21 -20.68 -10.54
C ALA A 110 15.58 -19.43 -9.71
N ASP A 111 14.60 -18.60 -9.32
CA ASP A 111 14.80 -17.44 -8.44
C ASP A 111 14.90 -17.85 -6.95
N GLY A 112 14.78 -19.15 -6.63
CA GLY A 112 14.84 -19.67 -5.26
C GLY A 112 13.68 -19.24 -4.36
N CYS A 113 12.65 -18.61 -4.92
CA CYS A 113 11.52 -18.07 -4.19
C CYS A 113 10.40 -19.12 -4.07
N SER A 114 9.97 -19.41 -2.85
CA SER A 114 8.83 -20.28 -2.62
C SER A 114 7.53 -19.49 -2.75
N PRO A 115 6.46 -20.05 -3.35
CA PRO A 115 5.12 -19.46 -3.28
C PRO A 115 4.65 -19.24 -1.83
N LEU A 116 5.12 -20.07 -0.89
CA LEU A 116 4.81 -19.96 0.53
C LEU A 116 5.40 -18.71 1.19
N ASP A 117 6.39 -18.05 0.57
CA ASP A 117 6.99 -16.85 1.12
C ASP A 117 6.00 -15.68 1.19
N ALA A 118 4.91 -15.72 0.40
CA ALA A 118 3.80 -14.77 0.55
C ALA A 118 3.07 -14.88 1.90
N LEU A 119 3.14 -16.03 2.57
CA LEU A 119 2.55 -16.23 3.90
C LEU A 119 3.52 -15.98 5.05
N ARG A 120 4.83 -15.90 4.77
CA ARG A 120 5.88 -15.79 5.78
C ARG A 120 6.17 -14.32 6.06
N PHE A 121 5.36 -13.71 6.92
CA PHE A 121 5.46 -12.27 7.20
C PHE A 121 6.40 -11.90 8.36
N GLU A 122 6.71 -12.82 9.27
CA GLU A 122 7.40 -12.49 10.52
C GLU A 122 8.82 -11.93 10.30
N ALA A 123 9.63 -12.61 9.49
CA ALA A 123 11.00 -12.16 9.21
C ALA A 123 11.02 -10.84 8.41
N PRO A 124 10.26 -10.68 7.30
CA PRO A 124 10.18 -9.39 6.60
C PRO A 124 9.68 -8.24 7.48
N LEU A 125 8.70 -8.50 8.36
CA LEU A 125 8.19 -7.49 9.28
C LEU A 125 9.22 -7.09 10.34
N ALA A 126 9.96 -8.05 10.89
CA ALA A 126 11.04 -7.79 11.84
C ALA A 126 12.18 -6.97 11.20
N GLU A 127 12.55 -7.31 9.96
CA GLU A 127 13.53 -6.57 9.17
C GLU A 127 13.08 -5.12 8.94
N LEU A 128 11.84 -4.91 8.50
CA LEU A 128 11.28 -3.58 8.30
C LEU A 128 11.31 -2.75 9.59
N LYS A 129 10.92 -3.35 10.73
CA LYS A 129 10.97 -2.69 12.03
C LYS A 129 12.39 -2.30 12.44
N ALA A 130 13.38 -3.17 12.19
CA ALA A 130 14.78 -2.89 12.50
C ALA A 130 15.32 -1.73 11.64
N ARG A 131 15.01 -1.72 10.35
CA ARG A 131 15.35 -0.63 9.43
C ARG A 131 14.79 0.71 9.90
N LEU A 132 13.50 0.75 10.25
CA LEU A 132 12.86 1.95 10.78
C LEU A 132 13.45 2.40 12.13
N ALA A 133 13.77 1.45 13.02
CA ALA A 133 14.41 1.77 14.31
C ALA A 133 15.84 2.33 14.16
N SER A 134 16.52 2.04 13.04
CA SER A 134 17.83 2.62 12.73
C SER A 134 17.78 4.06 12.24
N GLY A 135 16.57 4.60 12.00
CA GLY A 135 16.35 5.93 11.42
C GLY A 135 16.43 5.95 9.88
N GLU A 136 16.43 4.78 9.23
CA GLU A 136 16.36 4.67 7.78
C GLU A 136 15.04 5.25 7.26
N LYS A 137 15.11 6.10 6.23
CA LYS A 137 13.94 6.74 5.59
C LYS A 137 13.29 5.83 4.56
N VAL A 138 12.91 4.63 5.03
CA VAL A 138 12.48 3.52 4.17
C VAL A 138 11.35 3.91 3.22
N PHE A 139 10.38 4.73 3.66
CA PHE A 139 9.21 5.06 2.84
C PHE A 139 9.45 6.26 1.92
N GLU A 140 10.20 7.24 2.38
CA GLU A 140 10.57 8.41 1.58
C GLU A 140 11.43 8.01 0.39
N ASP A 141 12.41 7.12 0.61
CA ASP A 141 13.31 6.62 -0.43
C ASP A 141 12.58 5.77 -1.49
N LEU A 142 11.40 5.22 -1.16
CA LEU A 142 10.55 4.49 -2.13
C LEU A 142 9.72 5.42 -3.02
N LEU A 143 9.60 6.70 -2.67
CA LEU A 143 8.82 7.69 -3.42
C LEU A 143 9.69 8.54 -4.37
N THR A 144 11.01 8.44 -4.26
CA THR A 144 12.01 9.16 -5.08
C THR A 144 12.65 8.29 -6.13
#